data_AF-A0AA92EDL9-F1
#
_entry.id   AF-A0AA92EDL9-F1
#
_cell.length_a   1.000
_cell.length_b   1.000
_cell.length_c   1.000
_cell.angle_alpha   90.00
_cell.angle_beta   90.00
_cell.angle_gamma   90.00
#
_symmetry.space_group_name_H-M   'P 1'
#
loop_
_entity.id
_entity.type
_entity.pdbx_description
1 polymer ?
#
loop_
_entity_poly.entity_id
_entity_poly.type
_entity_poly.pdbx_seq_one_letter_code
_entity_poly.pdbx_strand_id
1 'polypeptide(L)'
;MPEQPESPSGQRRPAIDCQGGHWKVNPDGSYAVTLPGVARVHCSHDGDIEAQAPAIRAVTIADLSKVVRHSITRLYDTVSHTVHLEGGGVVSYLHGVDGSGYEFNCRNVVFEICESGQVLVLGTFV
;
A
#
# COMPACT_ATOMS: atom_id res chain seq x y z
N MET A 1 22.11 7.46 34.12
CA MET A 1 21.02 6.91 33.30
C MET A 1 20.57 8.03 32.38
N PRO A 2 20.84 8.02 31.06
CA PRO A 2 20.27 9.03 30.20
C PRO A 2 18.80 8.71 29.95
N GLU A 3 17.95 9.71 30.18
CA GLU A 3 16.51 9.64 30.00
C GLU A 3 16.20 9.36 28.52
N GLN A 4 15.51 8.26 28.28
CA GLN A 4 14.99 7.90 26.97
C GLN A 4 13.93 8.94 26.59
N PRO A 5 14.02 9.61 25.43
CA PRO A 5 13.00 10.56 25.04
C PRO A 5 11.67 9.81 24.88
N GLU A 6 10.67 10.23 25.66
CA GLU A 6 9.32 9.72 25.57
C GLU A 6 8.83 9.85 24.12
N SER A 7 8.49 8.70 23.54
CA SER A 7 7.90 8.66 22.20
C SER A 7 6.59 9.44 22.22
N PRO A 8 6.36 10.39 21.30
CA PRO A 8 5.13 11.16 21.29
C PRO A 8 3.94 10.23 21.06
N SER A 9 3.20 9.98 22.13
CA SER A 9 1.93 9.28 22.12
C SER A 9 0.89 10.14 21.39
N GLY A 10 0.37 9.66 20.26
CA GLY A 10 -0.88 10.18 19.68
C GLY A 10 -0.95 10.37 18.17
N GLN A 11 0.13 10.15 17.41
CA GLN A 11 0.02 10.15 15.93
C GLN A 11 -0.29 8.73 15.47
N ARG A 12 -1.49 8.53 14.89
CA ARG A 12 -1.84 7.31 14.15
C ARG A 12 -0.68 7.04 13.18
N ARG A 13 0.03 5.94 13.39
CA ARG A 13 1.13 5.53 12.52
C ARG A 13 0.62 5.46 11.08
N PRO A 14 1.43 5.81 10.08
CA PRO A 14 1.02 5.66 8.69
C PRO A 14 0.57 4.22 8.45
N ALA A 15 -0.50 4.03 7.67
CA ALA A 15 -1.04 2.72 7.28
C ALA A 15 -0.08 1.91 6.38
N ILE A 16 1.19 2.32 6.32
CA ILE A 16 2.19 1.89 5.36
C ILE A 16 3.52 1.76 6.09
N ASP A 17 4.04 0.54 6.20
CA ASP A 17 5.45 0.32 6.56
C ASP A 17 6.29 0.18 5.27
N CYS A 18 7.14 1.18 5.05
CA CYS A 18 8.09 1.25 3.95
C CYS A 18 9.50 1.31 4.55
N GLN A 19 10.11 0.14 4.76
CA GLN A 19 11.47 0.05 5.30
C GLN A 19 12.45 0.74 4.33
N GLY A 20 13.15 1.78 4.81
CA GLY A 20 14.13 2.53 4.01
C GLY A 20 13.55 3.60 3.07
N GLY A 21 12.25 3.88 3.13
CA GLY A 21 11.61 4.91 2.29
C GLY A 21 11.98 6.34 2.69
N HIS A 22 12.07 7.23 1.70
CA HIS A 22 12.14 8.67 1.93
C HIS A 22 10.74 9.25 2.11
N TRP A 23 10.48 9.83 3.27
CA TRP A 23 9.18 10.40 3.64
C TRP A 23 9.12 11.89 3.38
N LYS A 24 7.98 12.36 2.87
CA LYS A 24 7.62 13.77 2.77
C LYS A 24 6.19 13.95 3.27
N VAL A 25 6.00 14.76 4.30
CA VAL A 25 4.67 15.15 4.79
C VAL A 25 4.35 16.53 4.22
N ASN A 26 3.15 16.68 3.68
CA ASN A 26 2.66 17.94 3.13
C ASN A 26 1.84 18.71 4.18
N PRO A 27 1.68 20.04 4.03
CA PRO A 27 0.95 20.87 5.01
C PRO A 27 -0.54 20.53 5.17
N ASP A 28 -1.16 19.89 4.18
CA ASP A 28 -2.54 19.40 4.21
C ASP A 28 -2.71 18.08 4.99
N GLY A 29 -1.61 17.52 5.52
CA GLY A 29 -1.60 16.24 6.24
C GLY A 29 -1.49 15.02 5.33
N SER A 30 -1.50 15.20 4.00
CA SER A 30 -1.10 14.13 3.07
C SER A 30 0.39 13.84 3.22
N TYR A 31 0.82 12.65 2.82
CA TYR A 31 2.24 12.31 2.80
C TYR A 31 2.60 11.49 1.57
N ALA A 32 3.88 11.47 1.25
CA ALA A 32 4.44 10.67 0.18
C ALA A 32 5.64 9.88 0.70
N VAL A 33 5.78 8.65 0.24
CA VAL A 33 6.91 7.78 0.51
C VAL A 33 7.54 7.38 -0.81
N THR A 34 8.83 7.59 -0.96
CA THR A 34 9.59 7.12 -2.12
C THR A 34 10.59 6.05 -1.69
N LEU A 35 10.44 4.86 -2.25
CA LEU A 35 11.41 3.77 -2.19
C LEU A 35 12.14 3.74 -3.54
N PRO A 36 13.39 4.24 -3.63
CA PRO A 36 14.10 4.35 -4.89
C PRO A 36 14.17 3.02 -5.65
N GLY A 37 13.67 2.99 -6.88
CA GLY A 37 13.64 1.79 -7.72
C GLY A 37 12.53 0.78 -7.40
N VAL A 38 11.74 1.00 -6.35
CA VAL A 38 10.75 0.04 -5.85
C VAL A 38 9.34 0.59 -5.96
N ALA A 39 9.08 1.75 -5.35
CA ALA A 39 7.75 2.35 -5.37
C ALA A 39 7.76 3.84 -5.04
N ARG A 40 6.73 4.52 -5.53
CA ARG A 40 6.31 5.83 -5.03
C ARG A 40 4.89 5.68 -4.52
N VAL A 41 4.66 6.12 -3.30
CA VAL A 41 3.38 6.01 -2.62
C VAL A 41 2.95 7.40 -2.20
N HIS A 42 1.72 7.77 -2.48
CA HIS A 42 1.08 8.97 -2.01
C HIS A 42 -0.15 8.58 -1.20
N CYS A 43 -0.24 9.08 0.03
CA CYS A 43 -1.41 8.96 0.87
C CYS A 43 -2.05 10.34 1.00
N SER A 44 -3.31 10.45 0.61
CA SER A 44 -4.11 11.66 0.79
C SER A 44 -4.46 11.85 2.27
N HIS A 45 -4.94 13.05 2.60
CA HIS A 45 -5.49 13.34 3.94
C HIS A 45 -6.66 12.41 4.32
N ASP A 46 -7.46 12.02 3.32
CA ASP A 46 -8.66 11.21 3.51
C ASP A 46 -8.37 9.70 3.58
N GLY A 47 -7.10 9.30 3.48
CA GLY A 47 -6.67 7.90 3.56
C GLY A 47 -6.79 7.11 2.26
N ASP A 48 -6.99 7.80 1.13
CA ASP A 48 -6.78 7.22 -0.19
C ASP A 48 -5.27 7.11 -0.46
N ILE A 49 -4.84 5.96 -0.97
CA ILE A 49 -3.43 5.65 -1.21
C ILE A 49 -3.25 5.31 -2.69
N GLU A 50 -2.46 6.11 -3.38
CA GLU A 50 -2.03 5.84 -4.75
C GLU A 50 -0.56 5.44 -4.72
N ALA A 51 -0.24 4.28 -5.30
CA ALA A 51 1.13 3.84 -5.45
C ALA A 51 1.46 3.45 -6.88
N GLN A 52 2.71 3.71 -7.25
CA GLN A 52 3.30 3.28 -8.50
C GLN A 52 4.54 2.46 -8.18
N ALA A 53 4.56 1.20 -8.63
CA ALA A 53 5.68 0.30 -8.52
C ALA A 53 6.07 -0.17 -9.94
N PRO A 54 7.35 -0.09 -10.35
CA PRO A 54 7.78 -0.54 -11.68
C PRO A 54 7.52 -2.03 -11.94
N ALA A 55 7.46 -2.84 -10.88
CA ALA A 55 7.08 -4.25 -10.94
C ALA A 55 6.28 -4.62 -9.69
N ILE A 56 5.19 -5.37 -9.87
CA ILE A 56 4.41 -5.94 -8.78
C ILE A 56 4.75 -7.43 -8.74
N ARG A 57 5.71 -7.82 -7.91
CA ARG A 57 6.20 -9.22 -7.89
C ARG A 57 5.24 -10.16 -7.21
N ALA A 58 4.62 -9.69 -6.14
CA ALA A 58 3.63 -10.44 -5.38
C ALA A 58 2.72 -9.47 -4.61
N VAL A 59 1.44 -9.80 -4.53
CA VAL A 59 0.50 -9.19 -3.59
C VAL A 59 -0.02 -10.29 -2.70
N THR A 60 0.27 -10.20 -1.40
CA THR A 60 -0.10 -11.19 -0.39
C THR A 60 -1.17 -10.59 0.49
N ILE A 61 -2.29 -11.29 0.68
CA ILE A 61 -3.29 -10.92 1.67
C ILE A 61 -3.01 -11.74 2.93
N ALA A 62 -2.69 -11.07 4.04
CA ALA A 62 -2.27 -11.73 5.28
C ALA A 62 -3.38 -12.61 5.88
N ASP A 63 -4.63 -12.15 5.81
CA ASP A 63 -5.80 -12.89 6.30
C ASP A 63 -6.87 -12.99 5.20
N LEU A 64 -6.94 -14.15 4.56
CA LEU A 64 -7.94 -14.42 3.52
C LEU A 64 -9.37 -14.47 4.05
N SER A 65 -9.59 -14.70 5.35
CA SER A 65 -10.93 -14.70 5.93
C SER A 65 -11.60 -13.32 5.88
N LYS A 66 -10.79 -12.26 5.70
CA LYS A 66 -11.26 -10.87 5.55
C LYS A 66 -11.60 -10.51 4.12
N VAL A 67 -11.32 -11.36 3.14
CA VAL A 67 -11.65 -11.07 1.73
C VAL A 67 -13.14 -11.25 1.50
N VAL A 68 -13.82 -10.16 1.18
CA VAL A 68 -15.26 -10.14 0.86
C VAL A 68 -15.49 -10.43 -0.62
N ARG A 69 -14.63 -9.88 -1.50
CA ARG A 69 -14.75 -10.07 -2.95
C ARG A 69 -13.38 -9.94 -3.59
N HIS A 70 -13.08 -10.85 -4.51
CA HIS A 70 -11.95 -10.74 -5.41
C HIS A 70 -12.44 -10.77 -6.85
N SER A 71 -12.12 -9.73 -7.62
CA SER A 71 -12.42 -9.64 -9.05
C SER A 71 -11.12 -9.60 -9.83
N ILE A 72 -11.07 -10.34 -10.94
CA ILE A 72 -9.94 -10.34 -11.86
C ILE A 72 -10.48 -10.01 -13.25
N THR A 73 -9.95 -8.96 -13.85
CA THR A 73 -10.28 -8.55 -15.22
C THR A 73 -9.04 -8.69 -16.08
N ARG A 74 -9.19 -9.32 -17.25
CA ARG A 74 -8.11 -9.44 -18.24
C ARG A 74 -8.49 -8.63 -19.46
N LEU A 75 -7.59 -7.76 -19.92
CA LEU A 75 -7.79 -6.96 -21.11
C LEU A 75 -6.46 -6.85 -21.86
N TYR A 76 -6.44 -7.33 -23.10
CA TYR A 76 -5.22 -7.44 -23.91
C TYR A 76 -4.10 -8.19 -23.16
N ASP A 77 -2.95 -7.54 -22.99
CA ASP A 77 -1.75 -8.00 -22.31
C ASP A 77 -1.70 -7.58 -20.83
N THR A 78 -2.83 -7.16 -20.27
CA THR A 78 -2.92 -6.71 -18.87
C THR A 78 -3.88 -7.54 -18.03
N VAL A 79 -3.57 -7.62 -16.74
CA VAL A 79 -4.40 -8.26 -15.72
C VAL A 79 -4.61 -7.27 -14.59
N SER A 80 -5.86 -6.96 -14.33
CA SER A 80 -6.29 -6.15 -13.20
C SER A 80 -6.87 -7.03 -12.10
N HIS A 81 -6.46 -6.78 -10.88
CA HIS A 81 -7.01 -7.39 -9.68
C HIS A 81 -7.69 -6.30 -8.85
N THR A 82 -8.83 -6.64 -8.24
CA THR A 82 -9.48 -5.81 -7.23
C THR A 82 -9.96 -6.69 -6.10
N VAL A 83 -9.45 -6.44 -4.90
CA VAL A 83 -9.74 -7.17 -3.67
C VAL A 83 -10.45 -6.23 -2.71
N HIS A 84 -11.66 -6.59 -2.31
CA HIS A 84 -12.42 -5.93 -1.27
C HIS A 84 -12.30 -6.71 0.04
N LEU A 85 -12.02 -5.98 1.12
CA LEU A 85 -11.84 -6.51 2.46
C LEU A 85 -13.01 -6.11 3.37
N GLU A 86 -13.31 -6.92 4.37
CA GLU A 86 -14.19 -6.56 5.48
C GLU A 86 -13.72 -5.25 6.12
N GLY A 87 -14.64 -4.35 6.49
CA GLY A 87 -14.27 -3.00 6.94
C GLY A 87 -14.14 -1.96 5.83
N GLY A 88 -14.38 -2.35 4.57
CA GLY A 88 -14.47 -1.43 3.44
C GLY A 88 -13.13 -1.08 2.78
N GLY A 89 -12.08 -1.84 3.09
CA GLY A 89 -10.78 -1.70 2.44
C GLY A 89 -10.80 -2.22 1.01
N VAL A 90 -10.08 -1.54 0.13
CA VAL A 90 -9.95 -1.92 -1.28
C VAL A 90 -8.49 -1.89 -1.68
N VAL A 91 -8.03 -2.95 -2.33
CA VAL A 91 -6.74 -3.03 -3.00
C VAL A 91 -6.99 -3.34 -4.47
N SER A 92 -6.51 -2.49 -5.36
CA SER A 92 -6.54 -2.74 -6.79
C SER A 92 -5.15 -2.58 -7.40
N TYR A 93 -4.83 -3.43 -8.35
CA TYR A 93 -3.55 -3.35 -9.05
C TYR A 93 -3.67 -3.85 -10.48
N LEU A 94 -2.85 -3.28 -11.35
CA LEU A 94 -2.76 -3.59 -12.76
C LEU A 94 -1.32 -3.96 -13.10
N HIS A 95 -1.15 -5.11 -13.74
CA HIS A 95 0.14 -5.54 -14.24
C HIS A 95 0.04 -6.14 -15.64
N GLY A 96 1.13 -6.10 -16.38
CA GLY A 96 1.29 -6.80 -17.65
C GLY A 96 1.39 -8.31 -17.43
N VAL A 97 1.12 -9.09 -18.47
CA VAL A 97 1.33 -10.55 -18.44
C VAL A 97 2.79 -10.94 -18.21
N ASP A 98 3.72 -10.01 -18.43
CA ASP A 98 5.15 -10.09 -18.14
C ASP A 98 5.53 -9.76 -16.68
N GLY A 99 4.56 -9.31 -15.86
CA GLY A 99 4.76 -8.89 -14.48
C GLY A 99 5.14 -7.41 -14.30
N SER A 100 5.19 -6.62 -15.38
CA SER A 100 5.40 -5.17 -15.31
C SER A 100 4.25 -4.50 -14.56
N GLY A 101 4.58 -3.68 -13.55
CA GLY A 101 3.58 -2.97 -12.76
C GLY A 101 3.14 -1.68 -13.45
N TYR A 102 1.83 -1.46 -13.57
CA TYR A 102 1.29 -0.21 -14.13
C TYR A 102 0.68 0.66 -13.03
N GLU A 103 -0.16 0.06 -12.19
CA GLU A 103 -0.90 0.79 -11.16
C GLU A 103 -1.07 -0.05 -9.90
N PHE A 104 -1.01 0.58 -8.74
CA PHE A 104 -1.37 -0.01 -7.46
C PHE A 104 -2.13 1.02 -6.64
N ASN A 105 -3.43 0.83 -6.45
CA ASN A 105 -4.29 1.73 -5.71
C ASN A 105 -4.86 1.03 -4.49
N CYS A 106 -4.97 1.78 -3.41
CA CYS A 106 -5.39 1.29 -2.11
C CYS A 106 -6.27 2.32 -1.44
N ARG A 107 -7.29 1.85 -0.73
CA ARG A 107 -8.14 2.71 0.08
C ARG A 107 -8.50 1.99 1.36
N ASN A 108 -8.36 2.69 2.49
CA ASN A 108 -8.73 2.16 3.80
C ASN A 108 -8.09 0.79 4.10
N VAL A 109 -6.81 0.63 3.75
CA VAL A 109 -6.04 -0.59 3.97
C VAL A 109 -4.73 -0.29 4.66
N VAL A 110 -4.25 -1.27 5.41
CA VAL A 110 -2.90 -1.29 5.97
C VAL A 110 -2.08 -2.27 5.15
N PHE A 111 -0.91 -1.84 4.67
CA PHE A 111 -0.02 -2.70 3.92
C PHE A 111 1.45 -2.40 4.18
N GLU A 112 2.30 -3.34 3.82
CA GLU A 112 3.76 -3.19 3.81
C GLU A 112 4.25 -3.42 2.39
N ILE A 113 5.27 -2.67 2.00
CA ILE A 113 5.98 -2.89 0.75
C ILE A 113 7.48 -3.01 1.04
N CYS A 114 8.05 -4.14 0.65
CA CYS A 114 9.47 -4.40 0.86
C CYS A 114 10.28 -4.05 -0.39
N GLU A 115 11.60 -3.90 -0.22
CA GLU A 115 12.52 -3.46 -1.29
C GLU A 115 12.51 -4.36 -2.54
N SER A 116 12.04 -5.60 -2.41
CA SER A 116 11.91 -6.51 -3.54
C SER A 116 10.70 -6.23 -4.44
N GLY A 117 9.79 -5.32 -4.05
CA GLY A 117 8.54 -5.03 -4.78
C GLY A 117 7.43 -6.04 -4.49
N GLN A 118 7.45 -6.68 -3.33
CA GLN A 118 6.32 -7.47 -2.83
C GLN A 118 5.47 -6.60 -1.89
N VAL A 119 4.16 -6.76 -1.99
CA VAL A 119 3.19 -6.05 -1.15
C VAL A 119 2.48 -7.05 -0.24
N LEU A 120 2.46 -6.76 1.06
CA LEU A 120 1.72 -7.50 2.07
C LEU A 120 0.56 -6.65 2.58
N VAL A 121 -0.66 -7.05 2.29
CA VAL A 121 -1.87 -6.39 2.77
C VAL A 121 -2.25 -7.01 4.11
N LEU A 122 -2.17 -6.22 5.18
CA LEU A 122 -2.38 -6.67 6.56
C LEU A 122 -3.87 -6.61 6.97
N GLY A 123 -4.66 -5.74 6.35
CA GLY A 123 -6.08 -5.59 6.66
C GLY A 123 -6.61 -4.20 6.35
N THR A 124 -7.66 -3.80 7.06
CA THR A 124 -8.29 -2.48 6.90
C THR A 124 -7.92 -1.52 8.01
N PHE A 125 -7.86 -0.22 7.69
CA PHE A 125 -7.54 0.85 8.63
C PHE A 125 -8.82 1.27 9.39
N VAL A 126 -9.27 0.46 10.35
CA VAL A 126 -10.47 0.75 11.16
C VAL A 126 -10.10 1.34 12.52
#